data_AF-A0A944TTK3-F1
#
_entry.id   AF-A0A944TTK3-F1
#
_cell.length_a   1.000
_cell.length_b   1.000
_cell.length_c   1.000
_cell.angle_alpha   90.00
_cell.angle_beta   90.00
_cell.angle_gamma   90.00
#
_symmetry.space_group_name_H-M   'P 1'
#
loop_
_entity.id
_entity.type
_entity.pdbx_description
1 polymer ?
#
loop_
_entity_poly.entity_id
_entity_poly.type
_entity_poly.pdbx_seq_one_letter_code
_entity_poly.pdbx_strand_id
1 'polypeptide(L)'
;MKTRALLLMCVTLFCLNAHGAAGKFIEVLLKGGGDLISTMGKKGIKGAPAQKVERYIAHALLSLNAGEVLSSPTALKKVINSLPVGSNADEIAMVKQIKKVFAKSSNSLDHGEMVEAINNLIFLANRYGTKGSAILACAECVSDALIAHGFKFTLEVIENSAAKRLLENAIPRDTAGIKTYITDIITKSNKGKGAKYFDNFTRMSHDLVAPEEERALALFFGLRGEGSKKQKQLIELIERVSKNERGNIHLLNPDNPHKLWKLFSEDMSDEVMDGWIELLENVSKNSDGDISKKNAFYKYLKKRAGNDPVLNEHLNLLKRKKCFFN
;
A
#
# COMPACT_ATOMS: atom_id res chain seq x y z
N MET A 1 43.35 57.46 41.27
CA MET A 1 43.01 56.64 42.47
C MET A 1 41.89 55.69 42.06
N LYS A 2 42.16 54.39 41.83
CA LYS A 2 41.88 53.26 42.76
C LYS A 2 40.55 53.45 43.49
N THR A 3 39.51 52.66 43.24
CA THR A 3 39.35 51.29 43.80
C THR A 3 38.48 50.34 42.94
N ARG A 4 38.80 49.05 43.04
CA ARG A 4 38.11 47.86 42.49
C ARG A 4 37.00 47.35 43.43
N ALA A 5 35.97 46.68 42.86
CA ALA A 5 35.28 45.44 43.32
C ALA A 5 33.83 45.42 42.77
N LEU A 6 33.39 44.49 41.91
CA LEU A 6 33.05 43.06 42.09
C LEU A 6 31.52 42.84 42.25
N LEU A 7 30.89 42.17 41.28
CA LEU A 7 29.74 41.23 41.28
C LEU A 7 29.23 41.17 39.82
N LEU A 8 29.30 40.13 38.99
CA LEU A 8 28.93 38.70 39.05
C LEU A 8 27.50 38.42 39.55
N MET A 9 26.71 37.72 38.69
CA MET A 9 25.27 37.34 38.73
C MET A 9 24.33 38.36 38.06
N CYS A 10 23.47 38.05 37.08
CA CYS A 10 22.75 36.80 36.79
C CYS A 10 22.84 36.39 35.31
N VAL A 11 23.50 35.27 35.04
CA VAL A 11 23.03 34.32 34.03
C VAL A 11 21.89 33.57 34.69
N THR A 12 20.64 33.79 34.27
CA THR A 12 19.60 32.76 34.23
C THR A 12 18.36 33.31 33.52
N LEU A 13 17.74 32.44 32.72
CA LEU A 13 16.34 32.44 32.32
C LEU A 13 15.94 33.45 31.24
N PHE A 14 16.15 33.08 29.97
CA PHE A 14 15.05 32.91 29.01
C PHE A 14 15.44 31.91 27.91
N CYS A 15 15.91 30.72 28.30
CA CYS A 15 15.68 29.54 27.46
C CYS A 15 14.22 29.12 27.68
N LEU A 16 13.29 29.77 26.97
CA LEU A 16 12.00 29.17 26.69
C LEU A 16 12.25 27.94 25.81
N ASN A 17 12.71 26.86 26.43
CA ASN A 17 12.39 25.53 25.93
C ASN A 17 10.88 25.43 26.06
N ALA A 18 10.16 25.75 24.97
CA ALA A 18 8.81 25.29 24.75
C ALA A 18 8.86 23.75 24.80
N HIS A 19 8.81 23.20 26.01
CA HIS A 19 8.38 21.84 26.25
C HIS A 19 6.90 21.85 25.89
N GLY A 20 6.62 21.74 24.58
CA GLY A 20 5.27 21.57 24.08
C GLY A 20 4.65 20.44 24.88
N ALA A 21 3.57 20.76 25.60
CA ALA A 21 2.77 19.77 26.29
C ALA A 21 2.50 18.65 25.29
N ALA A 22 3.00 17.46 25.59
CA ALA A 22 2.95 16.34 24.66
C ALA A 22 1.50 15.92 24.50
N GLY A 23 0.87 16.49 23.47
CA GLY A 23 -0.52 16.23 23.11
C GLY A 23 -0.76 14.75 22.92
N LYS A 24 -2.04 14.37 22.99
CA LYS A 24 -2.43 12.99 22.71
C LYS A 24 -2.03 12.65 21.28
N PHE A 25 -1.71 11.38 21.02
CA PHE A 25 -1.23 10.99 19.70
C PHE A 25 -2.23 11.32 18.59
N ILE A 26 -3.53 11.26 18.87
CA ILE A 26 -4.57 11.70 17.93
C ILE A 26 -4.45 13.18 17.53
N GLU A 27 -4.04 14.06 18.43
CA GLU A 27 -3.84 15.47 18.15
C GLU A 27 -2.60 15.69 17.29
N VAL A 28 -1.53 14.92 17.56
CA VAL A 28 -0.30 14.94 16.76
C VAL A 28 -0.57 14.47 15.33
N LEU A 29 -1.34 13.39 15.16
CA LEU A 29 -1.73 12.88 13.84
C LEU A 29 -2.53 13.90 13.03
N LEU A 30 -3.50 14.58 13.67
CA LEU A 30 -4.35 15.57 13.00
C LEU A 30 -3.61 16.85 12.65
N LYS A 31 -2.65 17.28 13.48
CA LYS A 31 -1.79 18.43 13.16
C LYS A 31 -0.82 18.13 12.02
N GLY A 32 -0.34 16.89 11.93
CA GLY A 32 0.62 16.48 10.91
C GLY A 32 1.96 17.22 11.00
N GLY A 33 2.68 17.25 9.88
CA GLY A 33 3.87 18.10 9.71
C GLY A 33 4.96 17.89 10.78
N GLY A 34 5.52 19.00 11.27
CA GLY A 34 6.66 18.99 12.19
C GLY A 34 6.43 18.24 13.50
N ASP A 35 5.22 18.30 14.07
CA ASP A 35 4.88 17.60 15.34
C ASP A 35 4.89 16.08 15.16
N LEU A 36 4.31 15.61 14.04
CA LEU A 36 4.26 14.19 13.71
C LEU A 36 5.65 13.66 13.34
N ILE A 37 6.40 14.41 12.52
CA ILE A 37 7.78 14.06 12.15
C ILE A 37 8.69 14.03 13.40
N SER A 38 8.55 15.00 14.31
CA SER A 38 9.30 15.03 15.57
C SER A 38 8.96 13.83 16.46
N THR A 39 7.67 13.50 16.57
CA THR A 39 7.20 12.33 17.33
C THR A 39 7.77 11.02 16.76
N MET A 40 7.70 10.84 15.43
CA MET A 40 8.32 9.69 14.74
C MET A 40 9.85 9.65 14.93
N GLY A 41 10.51 10.81 14.86
CA GLY A 41 11.95 10.95 15.03
C GLY A 41 12.43 10.54 16.42
N LYS A 42 11.67 10.85 17.47
CA LYS A 42 11.92 10.38 18.85
C LYS A 42 11.78 8.86 18.99
N LYS A 43 11.07 8.20 18.06
CA LYS A 43 10.92 6.73 18.01
C LYS A 43 11.80 6.09 16.93
N GLY A 44 12.80 6.82 16.43
CA GLY A 44 13.82 6.29 15.51
C GLY A 44 13.47 6.34 14.03
N ILE A 45 12.28 6.83 13.65
CA ILE A 45 11.86 6.97 12.24
C ILE A 45 12.17 8.39 11.80
N LYS A 46 13.21 8.57 10.98
CA LYS A 46 13.76 9.90 10.61
C LYS A 46 13.89 10.05 9.10
N GLY A 47 14.02 11.29 8.64
CA GLY A 47 14.32 11.59 7.23
C GLY A 47 13.21 11.16 6.27
N ALA A 48 13.60 10.60 5.12
CA ALA A 48 12.68 10.22 4.05
C ALA A 48 11.57 9.23 4.49
N PRO A 49 11.84 8.16 5.28
CA PRO A 49 10.79 7.31 5.85
C PRO A 49 9.73 8.08 6.64
N ALA A 50 10.14 9.01 7.50
CA ALA A 50 9.21 9.82 8.30
C ALA A 50 8.32 10.69 7.42
N GLN A 51 8.89 11.33 6.40
CA GLN A 51 8.13 12.13 5.43
C GLN A 51 7.15 11.27 4.63
N LYS A 52 7.55 10.05 4.24
CA LYS A 52 6.67 9.13 3.49
C LYS A 52 5.47 8.71 4.34
N VAL A 53 5.72 8.33 5.59
CA VAL A 53 4.67 7.94 6.55
C VAL A 53 3.74 9.10 6.88
N GLU A 54 4.26 10.31 7.04
CA GLU A 54 3.44 11.50 7.27
C GLU A 54 2.46 11.75 6.12
N ARG A 55 2.91 11.64 4.86
CA ARG A 55 2.02 11.69 3.69
C ARG A 55 0.97 10.58 3.71
N TYR A 56 1.36 9.34 4.04
CA TYR A 56 0.42 8.22 4.12
C TYR A 56 -0.67 8.45 5.18
N ILE A 57 -0.31 9.00 6.33
CA ILE A 57 -1.25 9.38 7.37
C ILE A 57 -2.19 10.48 6.87
N ALA A 58 -1.66 11.52 6.22
CA ALA A 58 -2.48 12.60 5.67
C ALA A 58 -3.52 12.06 4.66
N HIS A 59 -3.09 11.21 3.72
CA HIS A 59 -3.99 10.57 2.76
C HIS A 59 -5.00 9.63 3.43
N ALA A 60 -4.59 8.86 4.43
CA ALA A 60 -5.50 8.00 5.19
C ALA A 60 -6.59 8.82 5.90
N LEU A 61 -6.22 9.92 6.54
CA LEU A 61 -7.16 10.81 7.23
C LEU A 61 -8.14 11.49 6.27
N LEU A 62 -7.65 11.99 5.13
CA LEU A 62 -8.50 12.55 4.07
C LEU A 62 -9.46 11.49 3.52
N SER A 63 -8.95 10.28 3.27
CA SER A 63 -9.74 9.16 2.74
C SER A 63 -10.89 8.81 3.69
N LEU A 64 -10.62 8.76 5.00
CA LEU A 64 -11.63 8.49 6.02
C LEU A 64 -12.75 9.53 6.08
N ASN A 65 -12.48 10.78 5.72
CA ASN A 65 -13.42 11.90 5.86
C ASN A 65 -13.82 12.52 4.51
N ALA A 66 -14.07 11.70 3.51
CA ALA A 66 -14.64 12.08 2.21
C ALA A 66 -13.83 13.13 1.43
N GLY A 67 -12.52 13.14 1.65
CA GLY A 67 -11.58 14.11 1.07
C GLY A 67 -11.51 15.44 1.83
N GLU A 68 -12.24 15.59 2.93
CA GLU A 68 -12.20 16.78 3.77
C GLU A 68 -11.22 16.61 4.93
N VAL A 69 -10.53 17.70 5.28
CA VAL A 69 -9.60 17.71 6.41
C VAL A 69 -10.36 17.53 7.73
N LEU A 70 -9.99 16.52 8.50
CA LEU A 70 -10.50 16.33 9.86
C LEU A 70 -9.92 17.40 10.79
N SER A 71 -10.78 18.25 11.33
CA SER A 71 -10.37 19.40 12.16
C SER A 71 -10.25 19.09 13.66
N SER A 72 -10.71 17.92 14.14
CA SER A 72 -10.70 17.63 15.58
C SER A 72 -10.55 16.14 15.94
N PRO A 73 -9.97 15.84 17.13
CA PRO A 73 -9.92 14.49 17.68
C PRO A 73 -11.29 13.80 17.79
N THR A 74 -12.33 14.58 18.10
CA THR A 74 -13.71 14.05 18.22
C THR A 74 -14.26 13.61 16.88
N ALA A 75 -14.01 14.38 15.82
CA ALA A 75 -14.41 14.02 14.46
C ALA A 75 -13.73 12.72 14.02
N LEU A 76 -12.41 12.61 14.18
CA LEU A 76 -11.68 11.39 13.82
C LEU A 76 -12.18 10.17 14.61
N LYS A 77 -12.41 10.31 15.93
CA LYS A 77 -13.00 9.22 16.74
C LYS A 77 -14.38 8.80 16.23
N LYS A 78 -15.23 9.75 15.84
CA LYS A 78 -16.56 9.47 15.29
C LYS A 78 -16.43 8.66 14.01
N VAL A 79 -15.56 9.08 13.09
CA VAL A 79 -15.31 8.38 11.82
C VAL A 79 -14.82 6.95 12.07
N ILE A 80 -13.80 6.77 12.93
CA ILE A 80 -13.25 5.44 13.27
C ILE A 80 -14.33 4.54 13.91
N ASN A 81 -15.21 5.09 14.75
CA ASN A 81 -16.30 4.32 15.36
C ASN A 81 -17.42 3.97 14.37
N SER A 82 -17.57 4.72 13.28
CA SER A 82 -18.60 4.49 12.26
C SER A 82 -18.16 3.55 11.13
N LEU A 83 -16.91 3.07 11.16
CA LEU A 83 -16.41 2.17 10.13
C LEU A 83 -17.21 0.87 10.10
N PRO A 84 -17.64 0.39 8.92
CA PRO A 84 -18.46 -0.81 8.80
C PRO A 84 -17.59 -2.09 8.87
N VAL A 85 -16.86 -2.26 9.98
CA VAL A 85 -16.01 -3.43 10.26
C VAL A 85 -16.82 -4.73 10.50
N GLY A 86 -18.15 -4.62 10.62
CA GLY A 86 -19.06 -5.75 10.77
C GLY A 86 -18.67 -6.66 11.94
N SER A 87 -18.59 -7.96 11.66
CA SER A 87 -18.19 -9.01 12.61
C SER A 87 -16.73 -9.47 12.45
N ASN A 88 -15.91 -8.77 11.67
CA ASN A 88 -14.51 -9.15 11.47
C ASN A 88 -13.69 -8.88 12.75
N ALA A 89 -13.28 -9.95 13.43
CA ALA A 89 -12.57 -9.88 14.72
C ALA A 89 -11.24 -9.10 14.63
N ASP A 90 -10.50 -9.27 13.53
CA ASP A 90 -9.20 -8.62 13.34
C ASP A 90 -9.37 -7.11 13.16
N GLU A 91 -10.32 -6.68 12.33
CA GLU A 91 -10.62 -5.27 12.12
C GLU A 91 -11.20 -4.61 13.38
N ILE A 92 -12.04 -5.33 14.14
CA ILE A 92 -12.52 -4.88 15.45
C ILE A 92 -11.34 -4.69 16.42
N ALA A 93 -10.36 -5.59 16.41
CA ALA A 93 -9.16 -5.46 17.22
C ALA A 93 -8.32 -4.25 16.79
N MET A 94 -8.16 -4.02 15.48
CA MET A 94 -7.50 -2.83 14.94
C MET A 94 -8.16 -1.53 15.42
N VAL A 95 -9.49 -1.43 15.34
CA VAL A 95 -10.23 -0.25 15.84
C VAL A 95 -10.01 -0.03 17.34
N LYS A 96 -10.05 -1.09 18.15
CA LYS A 96 -9.79 -1.01 19.60
C LYS A 96 -8.36 -0.57 19.89
N GLN A 97 -7.38 -1.12 19.18
CA GLN A 97 -5.96 -0.80 19.32
C GLN A 97 -5.70 0.67 18.98
N ILE A 98 -6.22 1.15 17.85
CA ILE A 98 -6.12 2.56 17.43
C ILE A 98 -6.70 3.48 18.52
N LYS A 99 -7.90 3.18 19.03
CA LYS A 99 -8.55 4.01 20.06
C LYS A 99 -7.74 4.08 21.35
N LYS A 100 -7.13 2.96 21.75
CA LYS A 100 -6.23 2.89 22.91
C LYS A 100 -5.01 3.80 22.69
N VAL A 101 -4.34 3.66 21.55
CA VAL A 101 -3.11 4.42 21.21
C VAL A 101 -3.41 5.91 21.03
N PHE A 102 -4.52 6.28 20.39
CA PHE A 102 -4.96 7.66 20.20
C PHE A 102 -5.20 8.42 21.50
N ALA A 103 -5.57 7.73 22.57
CA ALA A 103 -5.79 8.32 23.88
C ALA A 103 -4.49 8.55 24.69
N LYS A 104 -3.40 7.88 24.33
CA LYS A 104 -2.09 8.00 25.01
C LYS A 104 -1.39 9.31 24.64
N SER A 105 -0.51 9.76 25.54
CA SER A 105 0.41 10.85 25.23
C SER A 105 1.41 10.39 24.17
N SER A 106 1.66 11.22 23.17
CA SER A 106 2.63 10.97 22.10
C SER A 106 4.05 10.64 22.62
N ASN A 107 4.46 11.23 23.74
CA ASN A 107 5.76 10.94 24.34
C ASN A 107 5.82 9.53 24.96
N SER A 108 4.71 9.04 25.52
CA SER A 108 4.62 7.75 26.23
C SER A 108 4.46 6.53 25.32
N LEU A 109 4.17 6.73 24.03
CA LEU A 109 4.06 5.63 23.08
C LEU A 109 5.42 4.99 22.85
N ASP A 110 5.49 3.66 22.86
CA ASP A 110 6.67 3.00 22.31
C ASP A 110 6.62 2.98 20.77
N HIS A 111 7.73 2.56 20.15
CA HIS A 111 7.86 2.48 18.71
C HIS A 111 6.83 1.52 18.09
N GLY A 112 6.64 0.35 18.69
CA GLY A 112 5.76 -0.70 18.17
C GLY A 112 4.30 -0.28 18.19
N GLU A 113 3.82 0.28 19.30
CA GLU A 113 2.45 0.78 19.44
C GLU A 113 2.13 1.88 18.41
N MET A 114 3.07 2.78 18.18
CA MET A 114 2.92 3.86 17.20
C MET A 114 2.83 3.31 15.77
N VAL A 115 3.79 2.44 15.39
CA VAL A 115 3.84 1.84 14.05
C VAL A 115 2.61 0.98 13.78
N GLU A 116 2.19 0.17 14.75
CA GLU A 116 1.00 -0.66 14.64
C GLU A 116 -0.27 0.18 14.47
N ALA A 117 -0.43 1.26 15.25
CA ALA A 117 -1.58 2.15 15.11
C ALA A 117 -1.59 2.86 13.75
N ILE A 118 -0.43 3.25 13.21
CA ILE A 118 -0.33 3.85 11.87
C ILE A 118 -0.67 2.83 10.78
N ASN A 119 -0.12 1.60 10.86
CA ASN A 119 -0.48 0.51 9.94
C ASN A 119 -2.00 0.29 9.97
N ASN A 120 -2.58 0.08 11.15
CA ASN A 120 -4.02 -0.17 11.29
C ASN A 120 -4.87 0.99 10.75
N LEU A 121 -4.46 2.24 10.99
CA LEU A 121 -5.15 3.43 10.46
C LEU A 121 -5.14 3.44 8.94
N ILE A 122 -3.98 3.23 8.31
CA ILE A 122 -3.82 3.21 6.87
C ILE A 122 -4.61 2.04 6.25
N PHE A 123 -4.59 0.87 6.86
CA PHE A 123 -5.37 -0.30 6.42
C PHE A 123 -6.87 0.01 6.41
N LEU A 124 -7.40 0.49 7.54
CA LEU A 124 -8.83 0.81 7.66
C LEU A 124 -9.22 1.96 6.74
N ALA A 125 -8.36 2.96 6.55
CA ALA A 125 -8.60 4.06 5.62
C ALA A 125 -8.61 3.61 4.16
N ASN A 126 -7.73 2.68 3.78
CA ASN A 126 -7.72 2.12 2.44
C ASN A 126 -8.98 1.28 2.16
N ARG A 127 -9.44 0.55 3.16
CA ARG A 127 -10.59 -0.35 3.07
C ARG A 127 -11.92 0.38 3.12
N TYR A 128 -12.09 1.32 4.03
CA TYR A 128 -13.39 1.96 4.32
C TYR A 128 -13.47 3.45 4.01
N GLY A 129 -12.36 4.06 3.60
CA GLY A 129 -12.33 5.49 3.28
C GLY A 129 -13.36 5.87 2.22
N THR A 130 -13.99 7.02 2.41
CA THR A 130 -15.15 7.49 1.67
C THR A 130 -14.83 8.10 0.31
N LYS A 131 -13.57 8.49 0.05
CA LYS A 131 -13.03 8.90 -1.26
C LYS A 131 -11.53 8.65 -1.32
N GLY A 132 -11.02 8.23 -2.48
CA GLY A 132 -9.58 8.20 -2.72
C GLY A 132 -9.17 7.19 -3.78
N SER A 133 -8.22 7.62 -4.61
CA SER A 133 -7.46 6.76 -5.52
C SER A 133 -6.27 6.07 -4.85
N ALA A 134 -6.25 6.08 -3.52
CA ALA A 134 -5.18 5.46 -2.77
C ALA A 134 -5.37 3.94 -2.67
N ILE A 135 -4.28 3.19 -2.85
CA ILE A 135 -4.24 1.73 -2.80
C ILE A 135 -3.02 1.26 -2.00
N LEU A 136 -3.11 0.09 -1.36
CA LEU A 136 -1.98 -0.45 -0.62
C LEU A 136 -1.04 -1.22 -1.56
N ALA A 137 0.24 -0.86 -1.51
CA ALA A 137 1.32 -1.59 -2.14
C ALA A 137 2.22 -2.25 -1.07
N CYS A 138 2.94 -3.30 -1.47
CA CYS A 138 3.75 -4.08 -0.53
C CYS A 138 5.00 -3.28 -0.13
N ALA A 139 5.17 -2.96 1.16
CA ALA A 139 6.37 -2.27 1.63
C ALA A 139 7.65 -3.07 1.34
N GLU A 140 7.56 -4.41 1.36
CA GLU A 140 8.68 -5.29 1.05
C GLU A 140 9.23 -5.16 -0.36
N CYS A 141 8.41 -4.68 -1.29
CA CYS A 141 8.79 -4.56 -2.68
C CYS A 141 9.25 -3.16 -3.06
N VAL A 142 9.04 -2.18 -2.18
CA VAL A 142 9.24 -0.76 -2.53
C VAL A 142 10.10 0.01 -1.53
N SER A 143 10.35 -0.49 -0.30
CA SER A 143 11.09 0.28 0.70
C SER A 143 11.64 -0.54 1.89
N ASP A 144 12.89 -0.96 1.80
CA ASP A 144 13.62 -1.61 2.92
C ASP A 144 13.63 -0.77 4.20
N ALA A 145 13.76 0.56 4.06
CA ALA A 145 13.77 1.47 5.21
C ALA A 145 12.45 1.49 5.99
N LEU A 146 11.31 1.24 5.32
CA LEU A 146 10.00 1.22 5.97
C LEU A 146 9.76 -0.12 6.67
N ILE A 147 10.18 -1.23 6.05
CA ILE A 147 10.14 -2.57 6.66
C ILE A 147 10.99 -2.59 7.94
N ALA A 148 12.18 -1.99 7.90
CA ALA A 148 13.08 -1.92 9.05
C ALA A 148 12.44 -1.21 10.28
N HIS A 149 11.41 -0.39 10.04
CA HIS A 149 10.61 0.27 11.05
C HIS A 149 9.25 -0.40 11.30
N GLY A 150 8.99 -1.59 10.75
CA GLY A 150 7.77 -2.36 11.00
C GLY A 150 6.53 -1.92 10.19
N PHE A 151 6.69 -1.06 9.17
CA PHE A 151 5.58 -0.75 8.25
C PHE A 151 5.34 -1.91 7.29
N LYS A 152 4.07 -2.31 7.16
CA LYS A 152 3.67 -3.50 6.38
C LYS A 152 3.37 -3.19 4.91
N PHE A 153 2.92 -1.98 4.64
CA PHE A 153 2.51 -1.55 3.30
C PHE A 153 2.82 -0.07 3.11
N THR A 154 2.86 0.31 1.84
CA THR A 154 2.84 1.70 1.41
C THR A 154 1.45 2.07 0.93
N LEU A 155 1.09 3.35 1.05
CA LEU A 155 -0.15 3.89 0.50
C LEU A 155 0.19 4.69 -0.74
N GLU A 156 -0.16 4.18 -1.91
CA GLU A 156 0.13 4.82 -3.19
C GLU A 156 -1.13 5.51 -3.72
N VAL A 157 -1.02 6.78 -4.08
CA VAL A 157 -2.11 7.55 -4.69
C VAL A 157 -2.00 7.42 -6.20
N ILE A 158 -3.04 6.85 -6.82
CA ILE A 158 -3.08 6.67 -8.25
C ILE A 158 -3.63 7.93 -8.91
N GLU A 159 -2.86 8.55 -9.80
CA GLU A 159 -3.30 9.74 -10.55
C GLU A 159 -3.76 9.41 -11.97
N ASN A 160 -3.42 8.22 -12.48
CA ASN A 160 -3.97 7.73 -13.74
C ASN A 160 -5.50 7.81 -13.77
N SER A 161 -6.06 8.55 -14.74
CA SER A 161 -7.49 8.91 -14.77
C SER A 161 -8.45 7.73 -14.79
N ALA A 162 -8.13 6.67 -15.54
CA ALA A 162 -8.97 5.47 -15.61
C ALA A 162 -8.96 4.71 -14.28
N ALA A 163 -7.77 4.49 -13.71
CA ALA A 163 -7.63 3.80 -12.44
C ALA A 163 -8.23 4.60 -11.28
N LYS A 164 -7.98 5.91 -11.23
CA LYS A 164 -8.58 6.86 -10.28
C LYS A 164 -10.10 6.79 -10.32
N ARG A 165 -10.70 6.90 -11.51
CA ARG A 165 -12.16 6.81 -11.69
C ARG A 165 -12.72 5.49 -11.16
N LEU A 166 -12.05 4.37 -11.46
CA LEU A 166 -12.47 3.05 -10.98
C LEU A 166 -12.40 2.96 -9.45
N LEU A 167 -11.28 3.38 -8.85
CA LEU A 167 -11.07 3.35 -7.40
C LEU A 167 -12.04 4.25 -6.63
N GLU A 168 -12.42 5.38 -7.21
CA GLU A 168 -13.32 6.35 -6.59
C GLU A 168 -14.80 5.98 -6.75
N ASN A 169 -15.19 5.43 -7.92
CA ASN A 169 -16.61 5.37 -8.31
C ASN A 169 -17.15 3.97 -8.65
N ALA A 170 -16.29 2.99 -8.95
CA ALA A 170 -16.75 1.69 -9.46
C ALA A 170 -16.41 0.52 -8.54
N ILE A 171 -15.18 0.49 -8.00
CA ILE A 171 -14.69 -0.59 -7.16
C ILE A 171 -15.30 -0.46 -5.76
N PRO A 172 -16.03 -1.49 -5.28
CA PRO A 172 -16.54 -1.48 -3.92
C PRO A 172 -15.42 -1.49 -2.88
N ARG A 173 -15.79 -1.20 -1.64
CA ARG A 173 -14.83 -0.95 -0.55
C ARG A 173 -14.78 -2.10 0.45
N ASP A 174 -15.92 -2.71 0.71
CA ASP A 174 -16.02 -3.89 1.55
C ASP A 174 -15.69 -5.16 0.76
N THR A 175 -15.20 -6.19 1.46
CA THR A 175 -14.81 -7.47 0.84
C THR A 175 -15.95 -8.14 0.07
N ALA A 176 -17.19 -8.08 0.55
CA ALA A 176 -18.31 -8.76 -0.11
C ALA A 176 -18.64 -8.08 -1.45
N GLY A 177 -18.67 -6.75 -1.45
CA GLY A 177 -18.77 -5.93 -2.65
C GLY A 177 -17.63 -6.20 -3.63
N ILE A 178 -16.37 -6.22 -3.17
CA ILE A 178 -15.20 -6.50 -4.02
C ILE A 178 -15.31 -7.89 -4.66
N LYS A 179 -15.64 -8.92 -3.87
CA LYS A 179 -15.83 -10.29 -4.36
C LYS A 179 -16.92 -10.35 -5.43
N THR A 180 -18.03 -9.65 -5.21
CA THR A 180 -19.15 -9.57 -6.17
C THR A 180 -18.71 -8.87 -7.47
N TYR A 181 -18.04 -7.73 -7.35
CA TYR A 181 -17.51 -6.97 -8.47
C TYR A 181 -16.57 -7.80 -9.35
N ILE A 182 -15.59 -8.49 -8.73
CA ILE A 182 -14.65 -9.36 -9.45
C ILE A 182 -15.40 -10.53 -10.10
N THR A 183 -16.31 -11.18 -9.37
CA THR A 183 -17.10 -12.31 -9.86
C THR A 183 -17.94 -11.92 -11.08
N ASP A 184 -18.53 -10.72 -11.08
CA ASP A 184 -19.32 -10.22 -12.20
C ASP A 184 -18.48 -10.00 -13.46
N ILE A 185 -17.28 -9.41 -13.32
CA ILE A 185 -16.35 -9.19 -14.43
C ILE A 185 -15.89 -10.53 -15.01
N ILE A 186 -15.55 -11.49 -14.15
CA ILE A 186 -15.11 -12.83 -14.57
C ILE A 186 -16.26 -13.59 -15.25
N THR A 187 -17.45 -13.56 -14.66
CA THR A 187 -18.63 -14.23 -15.22
C THR A 187 -18.95 -13.68 -16.61
N LYS A 188 -18.93 -12.35 -16.79
CA LYS A 188 -19.06 -11.70 -18.10
C LYS A 188 -17.95 -12.13 -19.05
N SER A 189 -16.71 -12.22 -18.57
CA SER A 189 -15.54 -12.63 -19.38
C SER A 189 -15.58 -14.08 -19.86
N ASN A 190 -16.23 -14.96 -19.10
CA ASN A 190 -16.39 -16.37 -19.44
C ASN A 190 -17.56 -16.62 -20.41
N LYS A 191 -18.50 -15.66 -20.57
CA LYS A 191 -19.61 -15.78 -21.54
C LYS A 191 -19.05 -15.92 -22.96
N GLY A 192 -19.44 -17.00 -23.65
CA GLY A 192 -19.05 -17.27 -25.03
C GLY A 192 -17.61 -17.77 -25.21
N LYS A 193 -16.81 -17.92 -24.15
CA LYS A 193 -15.42 -18.42 -24.20
C LYS A 193 -15.23 -19.81 -23.59
N GLY A 194 -16.33 -20.55 -23.38
CA GLY A 194 -16.36 -21.83 -22.66
C GLY A 194 -16.30 -21.63 -21.14
N ALA A 195 -16.79 -22.62 -20.38
CA ALA A 195 -17.02 -22.52 -18.93
C ALA A 195 -15.75 -22.38 -18.04
N LYS A 196 -14.56 -22.16 -18.62
CA LYS A 196 -13.26 -22.21 -17.91
C LYS A 196 -12.21 -21.19 -18.36
N TYR A 197 -12.55 -20.20 -19.18
CA TYR A 197 -11.55 -19.23 -19.69
C TYR A 197 -10.77 -18.55 -18.56
N PHE A 198 -11.46 -18.13 -17.50
CA PHE A 198 -10.89 -17.96 -16.17
C PHE A 198 -11.26 -19.17 -15.31
N ASP A 199 -10.26 -19.89 -14.79
CA ASP A 199 -10.49 -21.00 -13.86
C ASP A 199 -11.02 -20.46 -12.52
N ASN A 200 -11.77 -21.32 -11.82
CA ASN A 200 -12.75 -20.95 -10.82
C ASN A 200 -12.20 -20.03 -9.69
N PHE A 201 -12.42 -18.72 -9.83
CA PHE A 201 -12.06 -17.67 -8.87
C PHE A 201 -12.91 -17.66 -7.59
N THR A 202 -13.83 -18.62 -7.44
CA THR A 202 -14.76 -18.72 -6.29
C THR A 202 -14.09 -18.90 -4.94
N ARG A 203 -12.76 -19.00 -4.90
CA ARG A 203 -11.97 -18.97 -3.67
C ARG A 203 -10.88 -17.91 -3.78
N MET A 204 -11.27 -16.63 -3.73
CA MET A 204 -10.41 -15.60 -3.12
C MET A 204 -10.18 -16.00 -1.66
N SER A 205 -9.31 -16.97 -1.42
CA SER A 205 -8.85 -17.34 -0.07
C SER A 205 -7.83 -16.30 0.38
N HIS A 206 -7.83 -16.02 1.68
CA HIS A 206 -6.88 -15.10 2.30
C HIS A 206 -5.42 -15.51 2.05
N ASP A 207 -5.17 -16.80 1.75
CA ASP A 207 -3.85 -17.33 1.43
C ASP A 207 -3.32 -16.87 0.06
N LEU A 208 -4.21 -16.51 -0.87
CA LEU A 208 -3.85 -16.10 -2.24
C LEU A 208 -3.96 -14.59 -2.45
N VAL A 209 -4.93 -13.96 -1.77
CA VAL A 209 -5.15 -12.51 -1.82
C VAL A 209 -5.34 -12.03 -0.39
N ALA A 210 -4.35 -11.32 0.14
CA ALA A 210 -4.47 -10.74 1.47
C ALA A 210 -5.54 -9.62 1.46
N PRO A 211 -6.22 -9.33 2.59
CA PRO A 211 -7.26 -8.30 2.66
C PRO A 211 -6.84 -6.94 2.10
N GLU A 212 -5.59 -6.54 2.31
CA GLU A 212 -5.00 -5.30 1.79
C GLU A 212 -4.81 -5.29 0.26
N GLU A 213 -4.81 -6.46 -0.39
CA GLU A 213 -4.59 -6.61 -1.83
C GLU A 213 -5.91 -6.75 -2.62
N GLU A 214 -7.06 -6.87 -1.94
CA GLU A 214 -8.37 -7.08 -2.58
C GLU A 214 -8.72 -5.95 -3.56
N ARG A 215 -8.46 -4.69 -3.18
CA ARG A 215 -8.70 -3.53 -4.06
C ARG A 215 -7.77 -3.49 -5.26
N ALA A 216 -6.52 -3.93 -5.09
CA ALA A 216 -5.56 -4.03 -6.20
C ALA A 216 -6.00 -5.07 -7.23
N LEU A 217 -6.49 -6.21 -6.77
CA LEU A 217 -7.05 -7.22 -7.66
C LEU A 217 -8.32 -6.72 -8.36
N ALA A 218 -9.21 -6.03 -7.64
CA ALA A 218 -10.39 -5.42 -8.25
C ALA A 218 -10.02 -4.39 -9.32
N LEU A 219 -8.99 -3.58 -9.07
CA LEU A 219 -8.48 -2.60 -10.03
C LEU A 219 -7.94 -3.26 -11.29
N PHE A 220 -7.16 -4.33 -11.15
CA PHE A 220 -6.69 -5.14 -12.29
C PHE A 220 -7.87 -5.57 -13.18
N PHE A 221 -8.94 -6.10 -12.59
CA PHE A 221 -10.12 -6.52 -13.34
C PHE A 221 -10.91 -5.36 -13.95
N GLY A 222 -11.06 -4.24 -13.23
CA GLY A 222 -11.77 -3.06 -13.74
C GLY A 222 -11.06 -2.42 -14.93
N LEU A 223 -9.72 -2.31 -14.87
CA LEU A 223 -8.91 -1.73 -15.94
C LEU A 223 -8.94 -2.55 -17.24
N ARG A 224 -9.31 -3.83 -17.17
CA ARG A 224 -9.52 -4.63 -18.38
C ARG A 224 -10.62 -4.07 -19.28
N GLY A 225 -11.70 -3.55 -18.69
CA GLY A 225 -12.80 -2.92 -19.43
C GLY A 225 -12.54 -1.44 -19.68
N GLU A 226 -12.09 -0.73 -18.64
CA GLU A 226 -12.12 0.72 -18.59
C GLU A 226 -10.73 1.40 -18.69
N GLY A 227 -9.66 0.61 -18.73
CA GLY A 227 -8.29 1.10 -18.81
C GLY A 227 -7.93 1.67 -20.19
N SER A 228 -6.80 2.37 -20.21
CA SER A 228 -6.11 2.83 -21.42
C SER A 228 -5.67 1.66 -22.30
N LYS A 229 -5.29 1.96 -23.54
CA LYS A 229 -4.79 0.94 -24.48
C LYS A 229 -3.59 0.17 -23.89
N LYS A 230 -2.62 0.87 -23.28
CA LYS A 230 -1.44 0.25 -22.66
C LYS A 230 -1.80 -0.58 -21.44
N GLN A 231 -2.71 -0.10 -20.59
CA GLN A 231 -3.19 -0.86 -19.43
C GLN A 231 -3.84 -2.18 -19.86
N LYS A 232 -4.72 -2.13 -20.87
CA LYS A 232 -5.36 -3.32 -21.44
C LYS A 232 -4.34 -4.29 -22.04
N GLN A 233 -3.37 -3.79 -22.80
CA GLN A 233 -2.30 -4.62 -23.36
C GLN A 233 -1.47 -5.30 -22.25
N LEU A 234 -1.11 -4.55 -21.20
CA LEU A 234 -0.36 -5.10 -20.07
C LEU A 234 -1.17 -6.18 -19.33
N ILE A 235 -2.48 -5.95 -19.11
CA ILE A 235 -3.39 -6.94 -18.52
C ILE A 235 -3.43 -8.22 -19.35
N GLU A 236 -3.58 -8.13 -20.68
CA GLU A 236 -3.60 -9.29 -21.57
C GLU A 236 -2.31 -10.11 -21.50
N LEU A 237 -1.16 -9.44 -21.32
CA LEU A 237 0.13 -10.11 -21.14
C LEU A 237 0.24 -10.80 -19.78
N ILE A 238 -0.24 -10.16 -18.71
CA ILE A 238 -0.33 -10.80 -17.40
C ILE A 238 -1.23 -12.03 -17.48
N GLU A 239 -2.41 -11.92 -18.08
CA GLU A 239 -3.32 -13.05 -18.30
C GLU A 239 -2.66 -14.19 -19.10
N ARG A 240 -1.83 -13.87 -20.09
CA ARG A 240 -1.06 -14.86 -20.87
C ARG A 240 -0.03 -15.58 -20.01
N VAL A 241 0.70 -14.87 -19.15
CA VAL A 241 1.62 -15.46 -18.18
C VAL A 241 0.87 -16.33 -17.17
N SER A 242 -0.37 -15.98 -16.82
CA SER A 242 -1.21 -16.77 -15.91
C SER A 242 -1.84 -18.03 -16.52
N LYS A 243 -1.63 -18.35 -17.80
CA LYS A 243 -2.29 -19.52 -18.41
C LYS A 243 -1.71 -20.85 -17.91
N ASN A 244 -2.57 -21.77 -17.50
CA ASN A 244 -2.16 -23.16 -17.22
C ASN A 244 -1.96 -23.96 -18.52
N GLU A 245 -1.54 -25.23 -18.39
CA GLU A 245 -1.33 -26.15 -19.52
C GLU A 245 -2.59 -26.39 -20.37
N ARG A 246 -3.78 -26.17 -19.79
CA ARG A 246 -5.07 -26.27 -20.50
C ARG A 246 -5.45 -24.98 -21.23
N GLY A 247 -4.63 -23.94 -21.15
CA GLY A 247 -4.85 -22.64 -21.77
C GLY A 247 -5.80 -21.71 -21.01
N ASN A 248 -6.33 -22.14 -19.85
CA ASN A 248 -7.18 -21.33 -18.99
C ASN A 248 -6.34 -20.34 -18.19
N ILE A 249 -6.87 -19.13 -17.97
CA ILE A 249 -6.23 -18.12 -17.13
C ILE A 249 -6.42 -18.52 -15.67
N HIS A 250 -5.31 -18.80 -15.00
CA HIS A 250 -5.23 -19.15 -13.59
C HIS A 250 -4.40 -18.08 -12.85
N LEU A 251 -4.98 -16.88 -12.72
CA LEU A 251 -4.29 -15.71 -12.17
C LEU A 251 -3.95 -15.87 -10.68
N LEU A 252 -4.77 -16.59 -9.91
CA LEU A 252 -4.52 -16.94 -8.51
C LEU A 252 -4.17 -18.43 -8.40
N ASN A 253 -3.02 -18.83 -8.96
CA ASN A 253 -2.58 -20.22 -8.96
C ASN A 253 -1.70 -20.54 -7.74
N PRO A 254 -2.09 -21.46 -6.84
CA PRO A 254 -1.23 -21.90 -5.73
C PRO A 254 0.08 -22.58 -6.20
N ASP A 255 0.06 -23.24 -7.36
CA ASP A 255 1.20 -24.00 -7.91
C ASP A 255 2.17 -23.11 -8.71
N ASN A 256 1.70 -21.96 -9.18
CA ASN A 256 2.53 -20.91 -9.79
C ASN A 256 2.09 -19.51 -9.30
N PRO A 257 2.29 -19.22 -8.02
CA PRO A 257 1.73 -18.02 -7.39
C PRO A 257 2.52 -16.80 -7.87
N HIS A 258 1.92 -16.00 -8.74
CA HIS A 258 2.46 -14.71 -9.12
C HIS A 258 1.51 -13.57 -8.75
N LYS A 259 2.10 -12.41 -8.45
CA LYS A 259 1.38 -11.19 -8.05
C LYS A 259 1.52 -10.06 -9.06
N LEU A 260 1.84 -10.38 -10.33
CA LEU A 260 1.94 -9.40 -11.43
C LEU A 260 0.69 -8.52 -11.61
N TRP A 261 -0.50 -9.00 -11.22
CA TRP A 261 -1.71 -8.18 -11.21
C TRP A 261 -1.62 -6.96 -10.27
N LYS A 262 -0.70 -6.97 -9.29
CA LYS A 262 -0.45 -5.84 -8.38
C LYS A 262 0.29 -4.68 -9.02
N LEU A 263 0.81 -4.81 -10.24
CA LEU A 263 1.52 -3.71 -10.90
C LEU A 263 0.68 -2.42 -11.00
N PHE A 264 -0.65 -2.56 -11.11
CA PHE A 264 -1.57 -1.42 -11.14
C PHE A 264 -1.87 -0.81 -9.77
N SER A 265 -1.27 -1.33 -8.70
CA SER A 265 -1.34 -0.73 -7.35
C SER A 265 -0.32 0.40 -7.17
N GLU A 266 0.45 0.70 -8.21
CA GLU A 266 1.39 1.79 -8.28
C GLU A 266 1.01 2.69 -9.46
N ASP A 267 1.23 4.00 -9.31
CA ASP A 267 1.00 4.94 -10.40
C ASP A 267 2.15 4.80 -11.42
N MET A 268 1.88 4.07 -12.51
CA MET A 268 2.85 3.80 -13.55
C MET A 268 2.74 4.80 -14.69
N SER A 269 3.87 5.39 -15.09
CA SER A 269 3.96 6.15 -16.33
C SER A 269 3.84 5.24 -17.56
N ASP A 270 3.58 5.85 -18.72
CA ASP A 270 3.49 5.12 -19.99
C ASP A 270 4.80 4.41 -20.34
N GLU A 271 5.94 5.02 -20.03
CA GLU A 271 7.27 4.45 -20.25
C GLU A 271 7.52 3.23 -19.36
N VAL A 272 7.08 3.29 -18.09
CA VAL A 272 7.15 2.15 -17.17
C VAL A 272 6.26 1.01 -17.67
N MET A 273 5.04 1.32 -18.13
CA MET A 273 4.14 0.32 -18.74
C MET A 273 4.75 -0.31 -19.99
N ASP A 274 5.42 0.45 -20.85
CA ASP A 274 6.11 -0.09 -22.02
C ASP A 274 7.22 -1.07 -21.65
N GLY A 275 8.00 -0.72 -20.61
CA GLY A 275 9.01 -1.62 -20.06
C GLY A 275 8.44 -2.95 -19.57
N TRP A 276 7.28 -2.92 -18.91
CA TRP A 276 6.55 -4.11 -18.47
C TRP A 276 5.95 -4.92 -19.62
N ILE A 277 5.37 -4.24 -20.61
CA ILE A 277 4.81 -4.88 -21.81
C ILE A 277 5.90 -5.66 -22.54
N GLU A 278 7.04 -5.03 -22.83
CA GLU A 278 8.17 -5.68 -23.50
C GLU A 278 8.69 -6.88 -22.71
N LEU A 279 8.81 -6.73 -21.38
CA LEU A 279 9.23 -7.82 -20.50
C LEU A 279 8.28 -9.00 -20.58
N LEU A 280 6.97 -8.78 -20.37
CA LEU A 280 6.00 -9.87 -20.32
C LEU A 280 5.74 -10.50 -21.69
N GLU A 281 5.90 -9.74 -22.78
CA GLU A 281 5.96 -10.30 -24.13
C GLU A 281 7.14 -11.26 -24.28
N ASN A 282 8.32 -10.88 -23.80
CA ASN A 282 9.49 -11.74 -23.84
C ASN A 282 9.29 -13.00 -22.98
N VAL A 283 8.77 -12.85 -21.77
CA VAL A 283 8.44 -13.99 -20.89
C VAL A 283 7.48 -14.94 -21.59
N SER A 284 6.38 -14.42 -22.13
CA SER A 284 5.36 -15.24 -22.80
C SER A 284 5.87 -15.97 -24.04
N LYS A 285 6.83 -15.40 -24.77
CA LYS A 285 7.44 -16.01 -25.97
C LYS A 285 8.50 -17.07 -25.63
N ASN A 286 9.14 -16.98 -24.47
CA ASN A 286 10.30 -17.78 -24.10
C ASN A 286 10.05 -18.71 -22.90
N SER A 287 8.79 -18.93 -22.52
CA SER A 287 8.40 -19.81 -21.42
C SER A 287 7.61 -21.02 -21.91
N ASP A 288 8.18 -22.22 -21.83
CA ASP A 288 7.45 -23.49 -21.95
C ASP A 288 7.03 -24.00 -20.55
N GLY A 289 5.73 -23.97 -20.23
CA GLY A 289 5.20 -24.39 -18.91
C GLY A 289 5.33 -23.35 -17.76
N ASP A 290 4.99 -23.71 -16.52
CA ASP A 290 4.92 -22.76 -15.38
C ASP A 290 6.27 -22.47 -14.70
N ILE A 291 7.11 -23.50 -14.49
CA ILE A 291 8.46 -23.36 -13.91
C ILE A 291 9.37 -22.55 -14.85
N SER A 292 9.06 -22.47 -16.15
CA SER A 292 9.82 -21.65 -17.10
C SER A 292 9.45 -20.17 -17.06
N LYS A 293 8.24 -19.78 -16.64
CA LYS A 293 7.81 -18.36 -16.64
C LYS A 293 8.54 -17.52 -15.60
N LYS A 294 8.61 -18.01 -14.36
CA LYS A 294 9.41 -17.39 -13.29
C LYS A 294 10.87 -17.25 -13.71
N ASN A 295 11.43 -18.31 -14.30
CA ASN A 295 12.81 -18.32 -14.77
C ASN A 295 13.03 -17.37 -15.95
N ALA A 296 12.12 -17.33 -16.93
CA ALA A 296 12.17 -16.41 -18.06
C ALA A 296 12.07 -14.96 -17.60
N PHE A 297 11.20 -14.66 -16.63
CA PHE A 297 11.05 -13.35 -16.02
C PHE A 297 12.36 -12.85 -15.40
N TYR A 298 12.93 -13.62 -14.47
CA TYR A 298 14.18 -13.22 -13.83
C TYR A 298 15.39 -13.28 -14.77
N LYS A 299 15.40 -14.16 -15.78
CA LYS A 299 16.43 -14.20 -16.83
C LYS A 299 16.40 -12.94 -17.69
N TYR A 300 15.22 -12.46 -18.06
CA TYR A 300 15.06 -11.22 -18.81
C TYR A 300 15.54 -10.02 -17.99
N LEU A 301 15.11 -9.91 -16.72
CA LEU A 301 15.58 -8.86 -15.82
C LEU A 301 17.10 -8.89 -15.62
N LYS A 302 17.69 -10.08 -15.45
CA LYS A 302 19.15 -10.24 -15.34
C LYS A 302 19.88 -9.80 -16.61
N LYS A 303 19.33 -10.12 -17.79
CA LYS A 303 19.88 -9.66 -19.07
C LYS A 303 19.85 -8.12 -19.18
N ARG A 304 18.77 -7.48 -18.70
CA ARG A 304 18.64 -6.01 -18.66
C ARG A 304 19.59 -5.37 -17.66
N ALA A 305 19.76 -5.97 -16.48
CA ALA A 305 20.70 -5.51 -15.46
C ALA A 305 22.17 -5.60 -15.92
N GLY A 306 22.50 -6.54 -16.82
CA GLY A 306 23.85 -6.71 -17.33
C GLY A 306 24.86 -6.94 -16.20
N ASN A 307 25.95 -6.17 -16.21
CA ASN A 307 26.99 -6.22 -15.17
C ASN A 307 26.80 -5.15 -14.08
N ASP A 308 25.67 -4.44 -14.05
CA ASP A 308 25.43 -3.42 -13.03
C ASP A 308 25.24 -4.08 -11.66
N PRO A 309 26.14 -3.84 -10.69
CA PRO A 309 26.07 -4.51 -9.39
C PRO A 309 24.84 -4.10 -8.59
N VAL A 310 24.37 -2.85 -8.72
CA VAL A 310 23.22 -2.31 -7.99
C VAL A 310 21.93 -2.94 -8.51
N LEU A 311 21.75 -3.00 -9.84
CA LEU A 311 20.58 -3.63 -10.44
C LEU A 311 20.53 -5.14 -10.16
N ASN A 312 21.69 -5.80 -10.15
CA ASN A 312 21.76 -7.22 -9.82
C ASN A 312 21.46 -7.49 -8.34
N GLU A 313 21.91 -6.62 -7.42
CA GLU A 313 21.54 -6.71 -6.00
C GLU A 313 20.04 -6.52 -5.80
N HIS A 314 19.45 -5.51 -6.45
CA HIS A 314 18.01 -5.25 -6.41
C HIS A 314 17.21 -6.44 -6.98
N LEU A 315 17.67 -7.03 -8.08
CA LEU A 315 17.04 -8.24 -8.65
C LEU A 315 17.05 -9.41 -7.68
N ASN A 316 18.18 -9.62 -6.98
CA ASN A 316 18.30 -10.65 -5.96
C ASN A 316 17.39 -10.40 -4.76
N LEU A 317 17.21 -9.14 -4.36
CA LEU A 317 16.26 -8.73 -3.33
C LEU A 317 14.82 -9.06 -3.75
N LEU A 318 14.39 -8.63 -4.94
CA LEU A 318 13.05 -8.92 -5.48
C LEU A 318 12.76 -10.43 -5.51
N LYS A 319 13.75 -11.23 -5.92
CA LYS A 319 13.64 -12.69 -5.96
C LYS A 319 13.53 -13.30 -4.57
N ARG A 320 14.35 -12.84 -3.61
CA ARG A 320 14.34 -13.33 -2.21
C ARG A 320 13.05 -12.95 -1.48
N LYS A 321 12.54 -11.75 -1.74
CA LYS A 321 11.31 -11.20 -1.16
C LYS A 321 10.03 -11.65 -1.88
N LYS A 322 10.16 -12.46 -2.95
CA LYS A 322 9.03 -13.04 -3.68
C LYS A 322 8.04 -11.99 -4.20
N CYS A 323 8.53 -10.81 -4.58
CA CYS A 323 7.68 -9.66 -4.90
C CYS A 323 6.71 -9.89 -6.06
N PHE A 324 7.10 -10.70 -7.04
CA PHE A 324 6.28 -11.02 -8.21
C PHE A 324 5.91 -12.49 -8.30
N PHE A 325 6.75 -13.40 -7.79
CA PHE A 325 6.56 -14.84 -7.85
C PHE A 325 6.94 -15.45 -6.50
N ASN A 326 5.99 -16.17 -5.90
CA ASN A 326 6.14 -16.88 -4.62
C ASN A 326 6.95 -18.16 -4.73
#